data_AF-A0AAI9UQV7-F1
#
_entry.id   AF-A0AAI9UQV7-F1
#
_cell.length_a   1.000
_cell.length_b   1.000
_cell.length_c   1.000
_cell.angle_alpha   90.00
_cell.angle_beta   90.00
_cell.angle_gamma   90.00
#
_symmetry.space_group_name_H-M   'P 1'
#
loop_
_entity.id
_entity.type
_entity.pdbx_description
1 polymer ?
#
loop_
_entity_poly.entity_id
_entity_poly.type
_entity_poly.pdbx_seq_one_letter_code
_entity_poly.pdbx_strand_id
1 'polypeptide(L)'
;MSSTTCRKSIDSTMSHFTLSMGKASVQNNVSLWTTLSQCYAEIAKTFAIQDAEGILSTPDSISKVVHATFDHDVHGLIEQHSSSMASYLDDATKAHMLAQAIAGMVAFFQKLAAHHQGPVTQASFDREVQRFAECELRSAMIRTIEESRIFGRCYTTSQIADLIMGAVEGKVNDAEFTSEDEYQNAIGWATELPARNMGLPWGFSIMALN
;
A
#
# COMPACT_ATOMS: atom_id res chain seq x y z
N MET A 1 4.97 6.22 20.19
CA MET A 1 3.71 6.56 19.49
C MET A 1 2.99 5.28 19.09
N SER A 2 1.65 5.28 19.12
CA SER A 2 0.81 4.08 19.04
C SER A 2 0.63 3.56 17.59
N SER A 3 0.54 2.25 17.42
CA SER A 3 0.14 1.54 16.19
C SER A 3 -1.15 2.13 15.58
N THR A 4 -2.04 2.67 16.42
CA THR A 4 -3.26 3.37 16.00
C THR A 4 -3.01 4.62 15.14
N THR A 5 -1.95 5.39 15.41
CA THR A 5 -1.59 6.58 14.60
C THR A 5 -1.06 6.16 13.25
N CYS A 6 -0.24 5.10 13.21
CA CYS A 6 0.28 4.55 11.95
C CYS A 6 -0.86 4.04 11.07
N ARG A 7 -1.78 3.25 11.63
CA ARG A 7 -2.99 2.78 10.93
C ARG A 7 -3.80 3.95 10.39
N LYS A 8 -4.09 4.95 11.21
CA LYS A 8 -4.86 6.13 10.79
C LYS A 8 -4.20 6.89 9.63
N SER A 9 -2.87 7.03 9.66
CA SER A 9 -2.11 7.67 8.58
C SER A 9 -2.13 6.86 7.29
N ILE A 10 -2.16 5.53 7.38
CA ILE A 10 -2.31 4.65 6.20
C ILE A 10 -3.74 4.76 5.65
N ASP A 11 -4.75 4.68 6.51
CA ASP A 11 -6.15 4.73 6.09
C ASP A 11 -6.48 6.05 5.38
N SER A 12 -5.86 7.17 5.79
CA SER A 12 -6.07 8.47 5.13
C SER A 12 -5.58 8.50 3.69
N THR A 13 -4.57 7.70 3.34
CA THR A 13 -3.99 7.69 1.98
C THR A 13 -4.67 6.68 1.05
N MET A 14 -5.56 5.83 1.56
CA MET A 14 -6.20 4.77 0.77
C MET A 14 -7.10 5.30 -0.36
N SER A 15 -7.55 6.55 -0.29
CA SER A 15 -8.31 7.19 -1.38
C SER A 15 -7.50 7.36 -2.66
N HIS A 16 -6.17 7.34 -2.59
CA HIS A 16 -5.27 7.48 -3.74
C HIS A 16 -5.14 6.18 -4.56
N PHE A 17 -5.57 5.05 -3.99
CA PHE A 17 -5.70 3.79 -4.69
C PHE A 17 -7.05 3.66 -5.36
N THR A 18 -7.07 3.07 -6.55
CA THR A 18 -8.27 2.65 -7.25
C THR A 18 -8.21 1.14 -7.48
N LEU A 19 -9.35 0.47 -7.33
CA LEU A 19 -9.47 -0.96 -7.57
C LEU A 19 -10.31 -1.18 -8.81
N SER A 20 -9.77 -1.90 -9.79
CA SER A 20 -10.47 -2.26 -11.01
C SER A 20 -10.22 -3.73 -11.34
N MET A 21 -11.29 -4.51 -11.46
CA MET A 21 -11.24 -5.93 -11.85
C MET A 21 -10.25 -6.78 -11.02
N GLY A 22 -10.19 -6.54 -9.69
CA GLY A 22 -9.30 -7.27 -8.79
C GLY A 22 -7.84 -6.81 -8.83
N LYS A 23 -7.54 -5.69 -9.49
CA LYS A 23 -6.20 -5.09 -9.56
C LYS A 23 -6.17 -3.72 -8.91
N ALA A 24 -5.09 -3.44 -8.19
CA ALA A 24 -4.81 -2.12 -7.65
C ALA A 24 -4.15 -1.23 -8.71
N SER A 25 -4.59 0.02 -8.78
CA SER A 25 -4.04 1.08 -9.62
C SER A 25 -3.99 2.39 -8.81
N VAL A 26 -3.29 3.39 -9.33
CA VAL A 26 -3.24 4.75 -8.77
C VAL A 26 -4.26 5.61 -9.51
N GLN A 27 -4.80 6.65 -8.87
CA GLN A 27 -5.68 7.59 -9.58
C GLN A 27 -4.98 8.19 -10.82
N ASN A 28 -5.47 7.82 -12.01
CA ASN A 28 -4.82 8.09 -13.31
C ASN A 28 -4.75 9.56 -13.75
N ASN A 29 -5.38 10.48 -13.01
CA ASN A 29 -5.53 11.87 -13.43
C ASN A 29 -4.36 12.77 -12.96
N VAL A 30 -3.44 12.24 -12.16
CA VAL A 30 -2.42 13.00 -11.44
C VAL A 30 -1.07 12.27 -11.51
N SER A 31 0.04 13.00 -11.55
CA SER A 31 1.37 12.37 -11.54
C SER A 31 1.65 11.63 -10.24
N LEU A 32 2.47 10.56 -10.30
CA LEU A 32 2.85 9.78 -9.11
C LEU A 32 3.47 10.67 -8.03
N TRP A 33 4.37 11.57 -8.41
CA TRP A 33 4.97 12.56 -7.50
C TRP A 33 3.95 13.42 -6.75
N THR A 34 2.92 13.91 -7.45
CA THR A 34 1.89 14.76 -6.83
C THR A 34 1.05 13.94 -5.85
N THR A 35 0.75 12.69 -6.19
CA THR A 35 0.05 11.75 -5.31
C THR A 35 0.88 11.46 -4.05
N LEU A 36 2.19 11.23 -4.20
CA LEU A 36 3.13 11.03 -3.09
C LEU A 36 3.23 12.25 -2.20
N SER A 37 3.30 13.44 -2.78
CA SER A 37 3.34 14.70 -2.03
C SER A 37 2.06 14.92 -1.21
N GLN A 38 0.89 14.56 -1.77
CA GLN A 38 -0.39 14.60 -1.05
C GLN A 38 -0.43 13.59 0.10
N CYS A 39 -0.02 12.34 -0.15
CA CYS A 39 0.08 11.30 0.87
C CYS A 39 1.01 11.74 2.01
N TYR A 40 2.18 12.30 1.68
CA TYR A 40 3.12 12.81 2.68
C TYR A 40 2.47 13.88 3.57
N ALA A 41 1.77 14.84 2.98
CA ALA A 41 1.12 15.92 3.74
C ALA A 41 0.00 15.38 4.66
N GLU A 42 -0.79 14.41 4.20
CA GLU A 42 -1.82 13.73 4.99
C GLU A 42 -1.22 12.96 6.18
N ILE A 43 -0.13 12.23 5.95
CA ILE A 43 0.59 11.48 6.98
C ILE A 43 1.20 12.45 8.00
N ALA A 44 1.93 13.47 7.54
CA ALA A 44 2.54 14.49 8.40
C ALA A 44 1.51 15.16 9.32
N LYS A 45 0.34 15.52 8.75
CA LYS A 45 -0.79 16.09 9.49
C LYS A 45 -1.35 15.13 10.55
N THR A 46 -1.37 13.83 10.27
CA THR A 46 -1.88 12.82 11.20
C THR A 46 -0.93 12.59 12.37
N PHE A 47 0.39 12.65 12.14
CA PHE A 47 1.40 12.58 13.20
C PHE A 47 1.52 13.87 14.03
N ALA A 48 1.10 15.02 13.48
CA ALA A 48 1.03 16.31 14.17
C ALA A 48 2.33 16.68 14.91
N ILE A 49 3.48 16.39 14.29
CA ILE A 49 4.80 16.70 14.84
C ILE A 49 4.98 18.21 14.86
N GLN A 50 5.58 18.73 15.94
CA GLN A 50 5.87 20.15 16.06
C GLN A 50 6.94 20.57 15.04
N ASP A 51 6.56 21.45 14.12
CA ASP A 51 7.42 21.98 13.07
C ASP A 51 7.28 23.51 13.03
N ALA A 52 8.05 24.18 13.88
CA ALA A 52 7.97 25.63 14.03
C ALA A 52 8.52 26.39 12.81
N GLU A 53 9.42 25.76 12.07
CA GLU A 53 10.11 26.34 10.92
C GLU A 53 9.49 25.93 9.58
N GLY A 54 8.48 25.05 9.60
CA GLY A 54 7.80 24.57 8.39
C GLY A 54 8.66 23.65 7.51
N ILE A 55 9.69 23.03 8.09
CA ILE A 55 10.66 22.18 7.39
C ILE A 55 9.95 21.02 6.70
N LEU A 56 9.05 20.34 7.42
CA LEU A 56 8.36 19.15 6.91
C LEU A 56 7.47 19.47 5.71
N SER A 57 7.04 20.73 5.56
CA SER A 57 6.17 21.17 4.46
C SER A 57 6.95 21.57 3.21
N THR A 58 8.29 21.58 3.25
CA THR A 58 9.11 21.93 2.09
C THR A 58 9.13 20.79 1.06
N PRO A 59 9.13 21.11 -0.25
CA PRO A 59 9.23 20.09 -1.30
C PRO A 59 10.55 19.31 -1.24
N ASP A 60 11.63 19.94 -0.74
CA ASP A 60 12.92 19.28 -0.49
C ASP A 60 12.80 18.17 0.56
N SER A 61 12.09 18.42 1.66
CA SER A 61 11.86 17.41 2.70
C SER A 61 11.05 16.21 2.19
N ILE A 62 10.01 16.46 1.39
CA ILE A 62 9.23 15.39 0.75
C ILE A 62 10.16 14.53 -0.12
N SER A 63 10.98 15.19 -0.95
CA SER A 63 11.97 14.53 -1.80
C SER A 63 12.93 13.68 -1.01
N LYS A 64 13.55 14.24 0.03
CA LYS A 64 14.48 13.51 0.90
C LYS A 64 13.87 12.26 1.52
N VAL A 65 12.64 12.32 2.01
CA VAL A 65 11.96 11.17 2.63
C VAL A 65 11.59 10.11 1.59
N VAL A 66 11.10 10.53 0.43
CA VAL A 66 10.80 9.62 -0.68
C VAL A 66 12.08 8.93 -1.15
N HIS A 67 13.15 9.68 -1.42
CA HIS A 67 14.45 9.12 -1.81
C HIS A 67 15.08 8.24 -0.74
N ALA A 68 14.88 8.55 0.55
CA ALA A 68 15.33 7.69 1.64
C ALA A 68 14.50 6.41 1.78
N THR A 69 13.30 6.36 1.18
CA THR A 69 12.50 5.13 1.14
C THR A 69 12.99 4.21 0.03
N PHE A 70 13.18 4.71 -1.19
CA PHE A 70 13.53 3.90 -2.35
C PHE A 70 15.04 3.72 -2.54
N ASP A 71 15.42 2.61 -3.16
CA ASP A 71 16.78 2.46 -3.70
C ASP A 71 17.00 3.41 -4.90
N HIS A 72 18.28 3.72 -5.16
CA HIS A 72 18.70 4.81 -6.06
C HIS A 72 18.26 4.62 -7.52
N ASP A 73 18.07 3.37 -7.92
CA ASP A 73 17.58 2.94 -9.23
C ASP A 73 16.11 3.34 -9.50
N VAL A 74 15.30 3.49 -8.44
CA VAL A 74 13.88 3.84 -8.57
C VAL A 74 13.65 5.36 -8.54
N HIS A 75 14.66 6.14 -8.14
CA HIS A 75 14.56 7.61 -7.98
C HIS A 75 14.15 8.30 -9.29
N GLY A 76 14.75 7.90 -10.42
CA GLY A 76 14.44 8.46 -11.73
C GLY A 76 13.02 8.18 -12.24
N LEU A 77 12.29 7.23 -11.64
CA LEU A 77 10.88 6.95 -11.97
C LEU A 77 9.91 7.83 -11.18
N ILE A 78 10.33 8.34 -10.01
CA ILE A 78 9.45 9.00 -9.05
C ILE A 78 9.53 10.53 -9.13
N GLU A 79 10.67 11.08 -9.58
CA GLU A 79 10.92 12.52 -9.58
C GLU A 79 9.89 13.36 -10.33
N GLN A 80 9.72 14.61 -9.89
CA GLN A 80 8.74 15.58 -10.43
C GLN A 80 8.84 15.81 -11.96
N HIS A 81 9.99 15.50 -12.57
CA HIS A 81 10.25 15.64 -14.00
C HIS A 81 10.29 14.31 -14.77
N SER A 82 10.01 13.16 -14.13
CA SER A 82 10.08 11.81 -14.73
C SER A 82 8.87 11.42 -15.59
N SER A 83 8.03 12.39 -15.98
CA SER A 83 6.72 12.18 -16.60
C SER A 83 6.72 11.28 -17.84
N SER A 84 7.85 11.20 -18.55
CA SER A 84 8.02 10.29 -19.67
C SER A 84 8.21 8.83 -19.26
N MET A 85 8.91 8.51 -18.16
CA MET A 85 9.21 7.12 -17.77
C MET A 85 8.10 6.50 -16.92
N ALA A 86 7.49 7.27 -16.01
CA ALA A 86 6.40 6.79 -15.16
C ALA A 86 5.12 6.45 -15.96
N SER A 87 4.93 7.03 -17.15
CA SER A 87 3.80 6.72 -18.02
C SER A 87 3.87 5.31 -18.64
N TYR A 88 5.06 4.73 -18.73
CA TYR A 88 5.28 3.36 -19.22
C TYR A 88 5.13 2.28 -18.14
N LEU A 89 5.07 2.68 -16.86
CA LEU A 89 4.80 1.74 -15.78
C LEU A 89 3.35 1.27 -15.84
N ASP A 90 3.14 -0.03 -15.67
CA ASP A 90 1.81 -0.57 -15.54
C ASP A 90 1.18 -0.13 -14.20
N ASP A 91 -0.15 -0.17 -14.18
CA ASP A 91 -0.95 0.30 -13.05
C ASP A 91 -0.61 -0.44 -11.75
N ALA A 92 -0.27 -1.73 -11.84
CA ALA A 92 0.14 -2.52 -10.71
C ALA A 92 1.49 -2.04 -10.16
N THR A 93 2.51 -1.80 -10.99
CA THR A 93 3.80 -1.27 -10.51
C THR A 93 3.63 0.10 -9.84
N LYS A 94 2.81 0.98 -10.41
CA LYS A 94 2.50 2.29 -9.79
C LYS A 94 1.87 2.12 -8.41
N ALA A 95 0.96 1.15 -8.25
CA ALA A 95 0.35 0.85 -6.96
C ALA A 95 1.35 0.29 -5.94
N HIS A 96 2.26 -0.60 -6.35
CA HIS A 96 3.34 -1.09 -5.48
C HIS A 96 4.23 0.05 -5.01
N MET A 97 4.68 0.91 -5.94
CA MET A 97 5.52 2.06 -5.61
C MET A 97 4.80 3.02 -4.65
N LEU A 98 3.52 3.30 -4.88
CA LEU A 98 2.73 4.13 -3.97
C LEU A 98 2.66 3.50 -2.57
N ALA A 99 2.41 2.20 -2.47
CA ALA A 99 2.35 1.49 -1.19
C ALA A 99 3.70 1.48 -0.46
N GLN A 100 4.81 1.23 -1.17
CA GLN A 100 6.17 1.29 -0.63
C GLN A 100 6.48 2.68 -0.08
N ALA A 101 6.12 3.73 -0.82
CA ALA A 101 6.33 5.10 -0.38
C ALA A 101 5.50 5.45 0.86
N ILE A 102 4.22 5.09 0.89
CA ILE A 102 3.34 5.31 2.06
C ILE A 102 3.91 4.59 3.27
N ALA A 103 4.31 3.32 3.12
CA ALA A 103 4.93 2.56 4.18
C ALA A 103 6.19 3.28 4.70
N GLY A 104 7.07 3.71 3.79
CA GLY A 104 8.29 4.43 4.11
C GLY A 104 8.05 5.74 4.87
N MET A 105 7.12 6.56 4.37
CA MET A 105 6.73 7.82 5.01
C MET A 105 6.18 7.57 6.42
N VAL A 106 5.28 6.60 6.59
CA VAL A 106 4.70 6.27 7.91
C VAL A 106 5.77 5.78 8.88
N ALA A 107 6.66 4.89 8.44
CA ALA A 107 7.77 4.41 9.26
C ALA A 107 8.74 5.54 9.63
N PHE A 108 9.07 6.42 8.69
CA PHE A 108 9.89 7.60 8.93
C PHE A 108 9.25 8.51 9.99
N PHE A 109 7.98 8.89 9.83
CA PHE A 109 7.27 9.75 10.78
C PHE A 109 7.11 9.10 12.15
N GLN A 110 6.91 7.78 12.20
CA GLN A 110 6.89 7.02 13.45
C GLN A 110 8.23 7.10 14.18
N LYS A 111 9.35 6.95 13.47
CA LYS A 111 10.71 7.06 14.05
C LYS A 111 11.03 8.49 14.46
N LEU A 112 10.75 9.46 13.60
CA LEU A 112 10.92 10.88 13.89
C LEU A 112 10.17 11.27 15.16
N ALA A 113 8.90 10.88 15.28
CA ALA A 113 8.10 11.19 16.45
C ALA A 113 8.48 10.38 17.71
N ALA A 114 9.15 9.24 17.57
CA ALA A 114 9.68 8.48 18.71
C ALA A 114 11.00 9.08 19.23
N HIS A 115 11.85 9.60 18.35
CA HIS A 115 13.15 10.16 18.70
C HIS A 115 13.11 11.65 19.07
N HIS A 116 12.04 12.36 18.73
CA HIS A 116 11.90 13.79 18.99
C HIS A 116 10.87 14.09 20.09
N GLN A 117 11.31 14.87 21.09
CA GLN A 117 10.46 15.41 22.16
C GLN A 117 10.23 16.93 22.03
N GLY A 118 10.63 17.55 20.91
CA GLY A 118 10.53 18.99 20.68
C GLY A 118 10.38 19.34 19.19
N PRO A 119 10.46 20.63 18.82
CA PRO A 119 10.31 21.05 17.43
C PRO A 119 11.39 20.41 16.55
N VAL A 120 10.99 19.95 15.38
CA VAL A 120 11.92 19.44 14.37
C VAL A 120 12.76 20.59 13.84
N THR A 121 14.07 20.42 13.85
CA THR A 121 15.04 21.31 13.20
C THR A 121 15.59 20.64 11.94
N GLN A 122 16.12 21.44 11.01
CA GLN A 122 16.68 20.93 9.76
C GLN A 122 17.75 19.84 10.01
N ALA A 123 18.67 20.08 10.95
CA ALA A 123 19.72 19.12 11.29
C ALA A 123 19.16 17.82 11.88
N SER A 124 18.08 17.89 12.65
CA SER A 124 17.44 16.69 13.17
C SER A 124 16.71 15.88 12.11
N PHE A 125 16.05 16.58 11.18
CA PHE A 125 15.37 15.99 10.05
C PHE A 125 16.36 15.27 9.14
N ASP A 126 17.42 15.96 8.69
CA ASP A 126 18.42 15.37 7.80
C ASP A 126 19.11 14.15 8.44
N ARG A 127 19.39 14.21 9.76
CA ARG A 127 19.94 13.07 10.50
C ARG A 127 18.98 11.88 10.53
N GLU A 128 17.69 12.11 10.74
CA GLU A 128 16.70 11.03 10.80
C GLU A 128 16.44 10.44 9.41
N VAL A 129 16.45 11.26 8.35
CA VAL A 129 16.38 10.81 6.95
C VAL A 129 17.54 9.86 6.65
N GLN A 130 18.77 10.24 7.02
CA GLN A 130 19.94 9.38 6.80
C GLN A 130 19.84 8.08 7.58
N ARG A 131 19.46 8.14 8.86
CA ARG A 131 19.24 6.94 9.68
C ARG A 131 18.19 6.01 9.12
N PHE A 132 17.12 6.58 8.55
CA PHE A 132 16.05 5.82 7.92
C PHE A 132 16.53 5.15 6.63
N ALA A 133 17.29 5.85 5.79
CA ALA A 133 17.87 5.29 4.57
C ALA A 133 18.77 4.08 4.84
N GLU A 134 19.52 4.11 5.94
CA GLU A 134 20.40 3.02 6.39
C GLU A 134 19.69 1.93 7.22
N CYS A 135 18.40 2.08 7.51
CA CYS A 135 17.68 1.19 8.41
C CYS A 135 17.27 -0.13 7.72
N GLU A 136 17.54 -1.27 8.36
CA GLU A 136 17.12 -2.61 7.86
C GLU A 136 15.61 -2.72 7.66
N LEU A 137 14.82 -1.99 8.47
CA LEU A 137 13.37 -1.94 8.35
C LEU A 137 12.93 -1.45 6.96
N ARG A 138 13.67 -0.50 6.36
CA ARG A 138 13.38 0.04 5.02
C ARG A 138 13.42 -1.08 3.98
N SER A 139 14.52 -1.82 3.93
CA SER A 139 14.70 -2.91 2.96
C SER A 139 13.69 -4.05 3.20
N ALA A 140 13.41 -4.39 4.46
CA ALA A 140 12.40 -5.39 4.80
C ALA A 140 10.99 -4.98 4.34
N MET A 141 10.62 -3.70 4.52
CA MET A 141 9.34 -3.16 4.08
C MET A 141 9.18 -3.19 2.56
N ILE A 142 10.17 -2.71 1.83
CA ILE A 142 10.16 -2.70 0.35
C ILE A 142 9.95 -4.12 -0.15
N ARG A 143 10.74 -5.07 0.36
CA ARG A 143 10.68 -6.48 -0.01
C ARG A 143 9.31 -7.10 0.30
N THR A 144 8.75 -6.84 1.47
CA THR A 144 7.43 -7.36 1.88
C THR A 144 6.34 -6.90 0.92
N ILE A 145 6.39 -5.64 0.48
CA ILE A 145 5.39 -5.08 -0.43
C ILE A 145 5.62 -5.57 -1.86
N GLU A 146 6.88 -5.69 -2.29
CA GLU A 146 7.25 -6.15 -3.63
C GLU A 146 6.93 -7.63 -3.88
N GLU A 147 7.12 -8.49 -2.87
CA GLU A 147 6.80 -9.92 -2.96
C GLU A 147 5.28 -10.19 -2.83
N SER A 148 4.49 -9.19 -2.45
CA SER A 148 3.05 -9.34 -2.23
C SER A 148 2.27 -9.49 -3.53
N ARG A 149 1.40 -10.50 -3.57
CA ARG A 149 0.50 -10.74 -4.71
C ARG A 149 -0.80 -9.93 -4.63
N ILE A 150 -1.03 -9.21 -3.53
CA ILE A 150 -2.29 -8.49 -3.26
C ILE A 150 -2.60 -7.52 -4.40
N PHE A 151 -1.62 -6.79 -4.93
CA PHE A 151 -1.87 -5.79 -5.98
C PHE A 151 -2.44 -6.38 -7.28
N GLY A 152 -2.22 -7.67 -7.54
CA GLY A 152 -2.83 -8.41 -8.65
C GLY A 152 -4.13 -9.15 -8.30
N ARG A 153 -4.49 -9.20 -7.01
CA ARG A 153 -5.66 -9.91 -6.45
C ARG A 153 -6.27 -9.15 -5.26
N CYS A 154 -6.53 -7.85 -5.45
CA CYS A 154 -7.07 -6.96 -4.42
C CYS A 154 -8.54 -6.65 -4.68
N TYR A 155 -9.39 -6.94 -3.70
CA TYR A 155 -10.83 -6.67 -3.77
C TYR A 155 -11.25 -5.49 -2.87
N THR A 156 -10.41 -5.10 -1.92
CA THR A 156 -10.68 -4.03 -0.96
C THR A 156 -9.43 -3.24 -0.61
N THR A 157 -9.52 -1.92 -0.49
CA THR A 157 -8.37 -1.07 -0.14
C THR A 157 -7.85 -1.34 1.27
N SER A 158 -8.66 -1.94 2.15
CA SER A 158 -8.23 -2.42 3.47
C SER A 158 -7.14 -3.49 3.38
N GLN A 159 -7.15 -4.37 2.36
CA GLN A 159 -6.10 -5.37 2.17
C GLN A 159 -4.73 -4.69 1.91
N ILE A 160 -4.73 -3.60 1.14
CA ILE A 160 -3.54 -2.79 0.88
C ILE A 160 -3.09 -2.10 2.18
N ALA A 161 -4.02 -1.53 2.94
CA ALA A 161 -3.72 -0.91 4.22
C ALA A 161 -3.13 -1.90 5.23
N ASP A 162 -3.66 -3.12 5.29
CA ASP A 162 -3.18 -4.20 6.15
C ASP A 162 -1.76 -4.65 5.78
N LEU A 163 -1.47 -4.80 4.49
CA LEU A 163 -0.13 -5.09 4.00
C LEU A 163 0.87 -4.00 4.41
N ILE A 164 0.53 -2.73 4.14
CA ILE A 164 1.38 -1.59 4.49
C ILE A 164 1.61 -1.55 6.01
N MET A 165 0.56 -1.78 6.81
CA MET A 165 0.67 -1.80 8.26
C MET A 165 1.58 -2.95 8.74
N GLY A 166 1.43 -4.14 8.18
CA GLY A 166 2.28 -5.30 8.49
C GLY A 166 3.75 -5.03 8.17
N ALA A 167 4.02 -4.43 7.01
CA ALA A 167 5.36 -4.02 6.60
C ALA A 167 5.97 -3.01 7.59
N VAL A 168 5.23 -1.95 7.96
CA VAL A 168 5.68 -0.91 8.91
C VAL A 168 5.96 -1.48 10.30
N GLU A 169 5.14 -2.43 10.78
CA GLU A 169 5.35 -3.09 12.07
C GLU A 169 6.49 -4.12 12.06
N GLY A 170 7.10 -4.38 10.89
CA GLY A 170 8.10 -5.43 10.74
C GLY A 170 7.55 -6.84 10.98
N LYS A 171 6.21 -6.99 10.95
CA LYS A 171 5.54 -8.28 11.05
C LYS A 171 5.55 -8.91 9.67
N VAL A 172 6.58 -9.70 9.41
CA VAL A 172 6.59 -10.65 8.30
C VAL A 172 5.54 -11.71 8.61
N ASN A 173 4.32 -11.49 8.16
CA ASN A 173 3.35 -12.57 8.11
C ASN A 173 3.66 -13.42 6.88
N ASP A 174 4.49 -14.45 7.05
CA ASP A 174 4.46 -15.65 6.19
C ASP A 174 3.08 -16.35 6.22
N ALA A 175 2.13 -15.84 7.01
CA ALA A 175 0.76 -16.29 7.11
C ALA A 175 -0.13 -15.89 5.92
N GLU A 176 0.34 -15.13 4.93
CA GLU A 176 -0.46 -14.79 3.74
C GLU A 176 -0.55 -15.93 2.69
N PHE A 177 -0.35 -17.18 3.14
CA PHE A 177 -0.78 -18.39 2.44
C PHE A 177 -1.89 -19.13 3.19
N THR A 178 -2.67 -18.45 4.06
CA THR A 178 -3.97 -18.99 4.49
C THR A 178 -4.97 -18.91 3.35
N SER A 179 -4.89 -19.95 2.52
CA SER A 179 -5.95 -20.63 1.78
C SER A 179 -6.96 -19.77 1.03
N GLU A 180 -6.95 -19.95 -0.29
CA GLU A 180 -8.02 -19.59 -1.25
C GLU A 180 -9.43 -20.14 -0.88
N ASP A 181 -9.59 -20.86 0.24
CA ASP A 181 -10.85 -21.42 0.72
C ASP A 181 -11.77 -20.41 1.43
N GLU A 182 -11.26 -19.31 1.98
CA GLU A 182 -12.12 -18.38 2.76
C GLU A 182 -12.78 -17.30 1.90
N TYR A 183 -12.15 -16.90 0.78
CA TYR A 183 -12.76 -15.97 -0.18
C TYR A 183 -13.69 -16.66 -1.19
N GLN A 184 -13.54 -17.97 -1.45
CA GLN A 184 -14.57 -18.74 -2.16
C GLN A 184 -15.86 -18.90 -1.34
N ASN A 185 -15.78 -18.87 -0.01
CA ASN A 185 -16.96 -18.91 0.86
C ASN A 185 -17.72 -17.58 0.97
N ALA A 186 -17.11 -16.45 0.58
CA ALA A 186 -17.73 -15.13 0.69
C ALA A 186 -18.36 -14.61 -0.63
N ILE A 187 -18.08 -15.26 -1.77
CA ILE A 187 -18.80 -14.99 -3.02
C ILE A 187 -19.86 -16.08 -3.20
N GLY A 188 -21.02 -15.86 -2.58
CA GLY A 188 -22.22 -16.66 -2.74
C GLY A 188 -22.73 -16.66 -4.19
N TRP A 189 -22.17 -17.53 -5.03
CA TRP A 189 -22.85 -18.08 -6.18
C TRP A 189 -23.37 -19.48 -5.81
N ALA A 190 -24.61 -19.47 -5.31
CA ALA A 190 -25.58 -20.57 -5.41
C ALA A 190 -25.01 -22.01 -5.35
N THR A 191 -24.83 -22.54 -4.14
CA THR A 191 -24.76 -24.00 -3.96
C THR A 191 -25.61 -24.47 -2.79
N GLU A 192 -26.88 -24.03 -2.75
CA GLU A 192 -27.93 -24.78 -2.06
C GLU A 192 -29.21 -24.70 -2.90
N LEU A 193 -29.26 -25.46 -3.99
CA LEU A 193 -30.55 -26.00 -4.39
C LEU A 193 -30.88 -27.09 -3.36
N PRO A 194 -32.03 -27.03 -2.66
CA PRO A 194 -32.50 -28.21 -1.96
C PRO A 194 -32.65 -29.30 -3.02
N ALA A 195 -32.22 -30.52 -2.69
CA ALA A 195 -32.55 -31.72 -3.44
C ALA A 195 -34.08 -31.87 -3.48
N ARG A 196 -34.71 -31.14 -4.40
CA ARG A 196 -36.14 -31.21 -4.68
C ARG A 196 -36.25 -32.32 -5.71
N ASN A 197 -36.90 -33.42 -5.30
CA ASN A 197 -37.37 -34.48 -6.18
C ASN A 197 -37.88 -33.89 -7.50
N MET A 198 -37.05 -33.90 -8.55
CA MET A 198 -37.47 -33.65 -9.91
C MET A 198 -38.09 -34.95 -10.38
N GLY A 199 -39.39 -35.08 -10.13
CA GLY A 199 -40.19 -36.17 -10.68
C GLY A 199 -40.02 -36.19 -12.20
N LEU A 200 -39.37 -37.22 -12.71
CA LEU A 200 -39.46 -37.58 -14.11
C LEU A 200 -40.92 -37.95 -14.39
N PRO A 201 -41.59 -37.33 -15.38
CA PRO A 201 -42.86 -37.87 -15.85
C PRO A 201 -42.59 -39.26 -16.43
N TRP A 202 -43.38 -40.23 -15.96
CA TRP A 202 -43.33 -41.62 -16.40
C TRP A 202 -43.51 -41.69 -17.91
N GLY A 203 -42.44 -42.05 -18.67
CA GLY A 203 -42.62 -42.35 -20.10
C GLY A 203 -41.46 -42.20 -21.07
N PHE A 204 -40.20 -41.96 -20.67
CA PHE A 204 -39.10 -41.91 -21.64
C PHE A 204 -38.03 -42.97 -21.36
N SER A 205 -37.99 -44.00 -22.21
CA SER A 205 -36.86 -44.90 -22.37
C SER A 205 -35.88 -44.32 -23.40
N ILE A 206 -34.62 -44.15 -23.02
CA ILE A 206 -33.54 -43.80 -23.95
C ILE A 206 -33.01 -45.11 -24.55
N MET A 207 -33.25 -45.34 -25.84
CA MET A 207 -32.57 -46.40 -26.61
C MET A 207 -31.14 -45.95 -26.92
N ALA A 208 -30.16 -46.76 -26.53
CA ALA A 208 -28.80 -46.67 -27.07
C ALA A 208 -28.77 -47.36 -28.44
N LEU A 209 -28.42 -46.62 -29.49
CA LEU A 209 -28.08 -47.18 -30.79
C LEU A 209 -26.60 -47.55 -30.81
N ASN A 210 -26.34 -48.78 -31.26
CA ASN A 210 -25.02 -49.39 -31.47
C ASN A 210 -24.41 -48.88 -32.79
#